data_AF-A0A9D9CSX6-F1
#
_entry.id   AF-A0A9D9CSX6-F1
#
_cell.length_a   1.000
_cell.length_b   1.000
_cell.length_c   1.000
_cell.angle_alpha   90.00
_cell.angle_beta   90.00
_cell.angle_gamma   90.00
#
_symmetry.space_group_name_H-M   'P 1'
#
loop_
_entity.id
_entity.type
_entity.pdbx_description
1 polymer ?
#
loop_
_entity_poly.entity_id
_entity_poly.type
_entity_poly.pdbx_seq_one_letter_code
_entity_poly.pdbx_strand_id
1 'polypeptide(L)'
;MKRLLLFQTIFLLALASCKKETGEISQVQKITFTLEQYDNLTRTSTPADEKGISDINIFLYNTRGKLTRYLYSDTPSERIQMEIPAGEHLSTYVIANAGNLTELPQVSDEASLKGECFTFHTPSQADGNAIPMSAYLPPRQFSDGESVALPLVRLLSKFRVIIDKSALAPTVTTFDIKCARLRNINTRVPYFSDGRVTQDNKAADIWESREGDDLSTLFTSGIDFYIPENMQGDLLNGNLDQKTHIPPEGYIQRCSYIEFLVNYRSTEMYDQELVYRYFIHDGRMLDNFDVIRNTMYTCITTFSGTGINEETWRIERSSLEKLVTSINVVPITHTFTEIGEIKTFYAAVLPTDAHTNTVTWSSSDEKVAIVDKMGNVTATGDGTCTITATANDISGVSGKGIVTVNSTIHPTSVSVSPASATIYTAEGISLNATVLPSGADNKSVIWSSSDNSIATVSPGGEVTGISAGQCTIFATTVDGGITSGSTITVKGRSFSIGDIPILYPGYNSPHTITYSAEPHGTPQYSIHRV
;
A
#
# COMPACT_ATOMS: atom_id res chain seq x y z
N MET A 1 -68.53 -40.14 -3.87
CA MET A 1 -68.39 -38.75 -4.39
C MET A 1 -67.58 -37.81 -3.49
N LYS A 2 -67.70 -37.83 -2.15
CA LYS A 2 -66.91 -36.91 -1.27
C LYS A 2 -65.39 -37.17 -1.18
N ARG A 3 -64.88 -38.35 -1.54
CA ARG A 3 -63.42 -38.65 -1.59
C ARG A 3 -62.73 -38.22 -2.88
N LEU A 4 -63.47 -37.97 -3.97
CA LEU A 4 -62.90 -37.59 -5.26
C LEU A 4 -62.68 -36.07 -5.37
N LEU A 5 -63.52 -35.27 -4.71
CA LEU A 5 -63.35 -33.81 -4.64
C LEU A 5 -62.16 -33.38 -3.76
N LEU A 6 -61.84 -34.14 -2.71
CA LEU A 6 -60.73 -33.83 -1.80
C LEU A 6 -59.35 -34.08 -2.46
N PHE A 7 -59.26 -35.05 -3.36
CA PHE A 7 -58.04 -35.32 -4.12
C PHE A 7 -57.80 -34.28 -5.22
N GLN A 8 -58.85 -33.75 -5.86
CA GLN A 8 -58.69 -32.68 -6.85
C GLN A 8 -58.31 -31.33 -6.21
N THR A 9 -58.78 -31.01 -5.00
CA THR A 9 -58.35 -29.79 -4.28
C THR A 9 -56.94 -29.89 -3.70
N ILE A 10 -56.52 -31.08 -3.23
CA ILE A 10 -55.13 -31.29 -2.77
C ILE A 10 -54.15 -31.30 -3.96
N PHE A 11 -54.53 -31.82 -5.12
CA PHE A 11 -53.69 -31.79 -6.32
C PHE A 11 -53.60 -30.37 -6.93
N LEU A 12 -54.66 -29.55 -6.86
CA LEU A 12 -54.59 -28.13 -7.26
C LEU A 12 -53.80 -27.27 -6.26
N LEU A 13 -53.80 -27.57 -4.95
CA LEU A 13 -52.91 -26.88 -4.00
C LEU A 13 -51.44 -27.31 -4.15
N ALA A 14 -51.16 -28.56 -4.50
CA ALA A 14 -49.80 -29.03 -4.79
C ALA A 14 -49.23 -28.42 -6.08
N LEU A 15 -50.07 -28.19 -7.10
CA LEU A 15 -49.68 -27.48 -8.33
C LEU A 15 -49.61 -25.95 -8.15
N ALA A 16 -50.29 -25.38 -7.16
CA ALA A 16 -50.19 -23.95 -6.81
C ALA A 16 -49.00 -23.63 -5.89
N SER A 17 -48.49 -24.61 -5.11
CA SER A 17 -47.23 -24.48 -4.36
C SER A 17 -45.99 -24.78 -5.21
N CYS A 18 -46.18 -25.27 -6.44
CA CYS A 18 -45.13 -25.40 -7.46
C CYS A 18 -45.20 -24.24 -8.47
N LYS A 19 -45.63 -23.05 -8.02
CA LYS A 19 -45.46 -21.81 -8.77
C LYS A 19 -44.05 -21.28 -8.53
N LYS A 20 -43.20 -21.46 -9.54
CA LYS A 20 -42.04 -20.61 -9.84
C LYS A 20 -41.28 -20.10 -8.61
N GLU A 21 -40.40 -20.95 -8.05
CA GLU A 21 -39.03 -20.46 -7.94
C GLU A 21 -38.50 -20.47 -9.38
N THR A 22 -38.84 -19.44 -10.14
CA THR A 22 -37.91 -18.96 -11.16
C THR A 22 -36.63 -18.76 -10.39
N GLY A 23 -35.66 -19.66 -10.56
CA GLY A 23 -34.32 -19.43 -10.08
C GLY A 23 -33.92 -18.05 -10.58
N GLU A 24 -33.90 -17.07 -9.67
CA GLU A 24 -33.06 -15.91 -9.87
C GLU A 24 -31.73 -16.52 -10.23
N ILE A 25 -31.26 -16.24 -11.44
CA ILE A 25 -29.88 -16.47 -11.80
C ILE A 25 -29.14 -15.64 -10.77
N SER A 26 -28.69 -16.28 -9.69
CA SER A 26 -27.89 -15.63 -8.68
C SER A 26 -26.72 -15.09 -9.46
N GLN A 27 -26.64 -13.77 -9.63
CA GLN A 27 -25.56 -13.17 -10.39
C GLN A 27 -24.27 -13.75 -9.84
N VAL A 28 -23.43 -14.27 -10.71
CA VAL A 28 -22.16 -14.88 -10.30
C VAL A 28 -21.10 -13.82 -10.48
N GLN A 29 -20.25 -13.67 -9.47
CA GLN A 29 -19.08 -12.79 -9.53
C GLN A 29 -17.81 -13.64 -9.49
N LYS A 30 -16.77 -13.17 -10.19
CA LYS A 30 -15.45 -13.80 -10.22
C LYS A 30 -14.56 -13.12 -9.20
N ILE A 31 -13.91 -13.93 -8.37
CA ILE A 31 -12.88 -13.48 -7.44
C ILE A 31 -11.58 -14.23 -7.72
N THR A 32 -10.46 -13.57 -7.48
CA THR A 32 -9.13 -14.17 -7.57
C THR A 32 -8.51 -14.17 -6.18
N PHE A 33 -8.27 -15.34 -5.61
CA PHE A 33 -7.42 -15.47 -4.43
C PHE A 33 -5.95 -15.50 -4.85
N THR A 34 -5.10 -14.74 -4.17
CA THR A 34 -3.66 -14.73 -4.42
C THR A 34 -2.91 -15.31 -3.24
N LEU A 35 -2.05 -16.28 -3.51
CA LEU A 35 -1.08 -16.79 -2.55
C LEU A 35 0.04 -15.76 -2.48
N GLU A 36 0.13 -15.03 -1.37
CA GLU A 36 1.29 -14.16 -1.14
C GLU A 36 2.53 -15.05 -1.12
N GLN A 37 3.59 -14.69 -1.86
CA GLN A 37 4.85 -15.45 -1.89
C GLN A 37 5.46 -15.48 -0.49
N TYR A 38 5.10 -16.51 0.28
CA TYR A 38 5.73 -16.90 1.55
C TYR A 38 7.18 -17.37 1.35
N ASP A 39 7.65 -17.42 0.09
CA ASP A 39 9.03 -17.71 -0.30
C ASP A 39 10.07 -16.83 0.41
N ASN A 40 9.71 -15.66 0.95
CA ASN A 40 10.65 -14.81 1.67
C ASN A 40 10.78 -15.08 3.18
N LEU A 41 9.97 -15.97 3.78
CA LEU A 41 10.18 -16.45 5.16
C LEU A 41 11.16 -17.63 5.23
N THR A 42 11.81 -17.99 4.12
CA THR A 42 12.80 -19.07 4.07
C THR A 42 14.25 -18.62 4.26
N ARG A 43 14.56 -17.33 4.44
CA ARG A 43 15.97 -16.88 4.45
C ARG A 43 16.32 -15.92 5.57
N THR A 44 16.44 -16.47 6.78
CA THR A 44 17.71 -16.34 7.50
C THR A 44 18.01 -17.68 8.18
N SER A 45 19.07 -18.32 7.68
CA SER A 45 19.68 -19.61 8.06
C SER A 45 18.96 -20.91 7.60
N THR A 46 19.10 -21.21 6.31
CA THR A 46 18.65 -22.42 5.57
C THR A 46 19.10 -23.75 6.21
N PRO A 47 18.42 -24.90 5.93
CA PRO A 47 18.07 -25.41 4.59
C PRO A 47 16.67 -24.97 4.16
N ALA A 48 16.48 -24.19 3.10
CA ALA A 48 16.35 -24.66 1.71
C ALA A 48 15.19 -25.65 1.42
N ASP A 49 14.48 -26.20 2.41
CA ASP A 49 13.68 -27.43 2.20
C ASP A 49 12.19 -27.35 2.57
N GLU A 50 11.65 -26.20 2.98
CA GLU A 50 10.19 -26.07 3.06
C GLU A 50 9.61 -26.03 1.65
N LYS A 51 8.90 -27.09 1.27
CA LYS A 51 8.09 -27.05 0.05
C LYS A 51 7.03 -25.96 0.24
N GLY A 52 6.89 -25.10 -0.77
CA GLY A 52 5.77 -24.16 -0.85
C GLY A 52 4.41 -24.89 -0.83
N ILE A 53 3.33 -24.14 -1.03
CA ILE A 53 1.98 -24.70 -0.98
C ILE A 53 1.82 -25.81 -2.03
N SER A 54 1.69 -27.06 -1.59
CA SER A 54 1.49 -28.23 -2.44
C SER A 54 0.03 -28.46 -2.77
N ASP A 55 -0.87 -28.13 -1.85
CA ASP A 55 -2.31 -28.27 -2.04
C ASP A 55 -3.06 -27.23 -1.20
N ILE A 56 -4.29 -26.93 -1.59
CA ILE A 56 -5.11 -25.93 -0.91
C ILE A 56 -6.59 -26.28 -0.96
N ASN A 57 -7.26 -26.05 0.16
CA ASN A 57 -8.70 -26.16 0.36
C ASN A 57 -9.21 -24.76 0.71
N ILE A 58 -10.20 -24.25 -0.03
CA ILE A 58 -10.84 -22.95 0.21
C ILE A 58 -12.33 -23.18 0.43
N PHE A 59 -12.83 -22.76 1.59
CA PHE A 59 -14.23 -22.86 1.98
C PHE A 59 -14.82 -21.46 2.13
N LEU A 60 -16.00 -21.24 1.53
CA LEU A 60 -16.77 -20.02 1.69
C LEU A 60 -18.10 -20.33 2.35
N TYR A 61 -18.36 -19.71 3.49
CA TYR A 61 -19.61 -19.85 4.23
C TYR A 61 -20.38 -18.53 4.21
N ASN A 62 -21.70 -18.60 4.05
CA ASN A 62 -22.55 -17.42 4.27
C ASN A 62 -22.70 -17.13 5.77
N THR A 63 -23.35 -16.01 6.08
CA THR A 63 -23.60 -15.55 7.47
C THR A 63 -24.44 -16.50 8.33
N ARG A 64 -25.07 -17.53 7.73
CA ARG A 64 -25.78 -18.60 8.46
C ARG A 64 -24.88 -19.80 8.74
N GLY A 65 -23.59 -19.72 8.41
CA GLY A 65 -22.62 -20.80 8.57
C GLY A 65 -22.82 -21.96 7.59
N LYS A 66 -23.56 -21.76 6.49
CA LYS A 66 -23.76 -22.80 5.45
C LYS A 66 -22.70 -22.68 4.37
N LEU A 67 -22.10 -23.80 3.97
CA LEU A 67 -21.15 -23.84 2.87
C LEU A 67 -21.81 -23.36 1.57
N THR A 68 -21.27 -22.28 1.01
CA THR A 68 -21.72 -21.68 -0.25
C THR A 68 -20.84 -22.14 -1.40
N ARG A 69 -19.51 -22.16 -1.21
CA ARG A 69 -18.55 -22.66 -2.21
C ARG A 69 -17.39 -23.38 -1.54
N TYR A 70 -16.84 -24.34 -2.27
CA TYR A 70 -15.64 -25.05 -1.90
C TYR A 70 -14.76 -25.26 -3.13
N LEU A 71 -13.45 -25.17 -2.94
CA LEU A 71 -12.45 -25.48 -3.96
C LEU A 71 -11.30 -26.24 -3.31
N TYR A 72 -10.88 -27.31 -3.98
CA TYR A 72 -9.63 -28.01 -3.72
C TYR A 72 -8.73 -27.91 -4.95
N SER A 73 -7.43 -27.78 -4.72
CA SER A 73 -6.41 -27.86 -5.76
C SER A 73 -5.17 -28.53 -5.20
N ASP A 74 -4.70 -29.59 -5.85
CA ASP A 74 -3.46 -30.33 -5.58
C ASP A 74 -2.25 -29.77 -6.36
N THR A 75 -2.48 -28.77 -7.20
CA THR A 75 -1.43 -27.98 -7.88
C THR A 75 -1.82 -26.50 -7.95
N PRO A 76 -1.92 -25.79 -6.82
CA PRO A 76 -2.44 -24.44 -6.82
C PRO A 76 -1.51 -23.47 -7.55
N SER A 77 -2.07 -22.69 -8.49
CA SER A 77 -1.39 -21.52 -9.05
C SER A 77 -1.32 -20.41 -8.00
N GLU A 78 -0.37 -19.48 -8.17
CA GLU A 78 -0.28 -18.26 -7.33
C GLU A 78 -1.58 -17.44 -7.33
N ARG A 79 -2.42 -17.60 -8.37
CA ARG A 79 -3.72 -16.97 -8.52
C ARG A 79 -4.80 -18.02 -8.72
N ILE A 80 -5.72 -18.13 -7.78
CA ILE A 80 -6.80 -19.12 -7.76
C ILE A 80 -8.10 -18.40 -8.06
N GLN A 81 -8.73 -18.70 -9.20
CA GLN A 81 -10.00 -18.10 -9.58
C GLN A 81 -11.17 -18.91 -9.01
N MET A 82 -12.15 -18.20 -8.46
CA MET A 82 -13.38 -18.78 -7.96
C MET A 82 -14.56 -17.93 -8.40
N GLU A 83 -15.62 -18.60 -8.83
CA GLU A 83 -16.93 -17.97 -9.02
C GLU A 83 -17.69 -18.04 -7.70
N ILE A 84 -18.46 -17.02 -7.31
CA ILE A 84 -19.24 -17.01 -6.07
C ILE A 84 -20.58 -16.30 -6.29
N PRO A 85 -21.62 -16.53 -5.45
CA PRO A 85 -22.87 -15.77 -5.52
C PRO A 85 -22.66 -14.28 -5.25
N ALA A 86 -23.29 -13.42 -6.04
CA ALA A 86 -23.16 -11.99 -5.91
C ALA A 86 -23.94 -11.43 -4.72
N GLY A 87 -23.35 -10.43 -4.06
CA GLY A 87 -24.02 -9.67 -2.99
C GLY A 87 -24.13 -10.39 -1.64
N GLU A 88 -23.64 -11.63 -1.51
CA GLU A 88 -23.57 -12.32 -0.22
C GLU A 88 -22.34 -11.88 0.60
N HIS A 89 -22.52 -11.82 1.92
CA HIS A 89 -21.39 -11.74 2.84
C HIS A 89 -20.86 -13.15 3.08
N LEU A 90 -19.60 -13.41 2.72
CA LEU A 90 -18.98 -14.72 2.84
C LEU A 90 -17.75 -14.65 3.73
N SER A 91 -17.66 -15.58 4.68
CA SER A 91 -16.46 -15.88 5.46
C SER A 91 -15.56 -16.81 4.66
N THR A 92 -14.26 -16.54 4.61
CA THR A 92 -13.29 -17.38 3.89
C THR A 92 -12.41 -18.14 4.85
N TYR A 93 -12.39 -19.46 4.72
CA TYR A 93 -11.48 -20.35 5.44
C TYR A 93 -10.59 -21.07 4.44
N VAL A 94 -9.31 -21.13 4.75
CA VAL A 94 -8.31 -21.76 3.89
C VAL A 94 -7.48 -22.73 4.70
N ILE A 95 -7.28 -23.93 4.17
CA ILE A 95 -6.34 -24.93 4.70
C ILE A 95 -5.42 -25.33 3.56
N ALA A 96 -4.11 -25.17 3.74
CA ALA A 96 -3.11 -25.58 2.78
C ALA A 96 -2.27 -26.73 3.34
N ASN A 97 -1.73 -27.56 2.43
CA ASN A 97 -0.84 -28.68 2.74
C ASN A 97 -1.46 -29.71 3.69
N ALA A 98 -2.74 -30.00 3.50
CA ALA A 98 -3.49 -30.95 4.33
C ALA A 98 -4.06 -32.12 3.50
N GLY A 99 -3.76 -32.15 2.20
CA GLY A 99 -4.40 -33.07 1.27
C GLY A 99 -5.85 -32.66 0.99
N ASN A 100 -6.55 -33.51 0.24
CA ASN A 100 -7.94 -33.27 -0.10
C ASN A 100 -8.85 -33.58 1.11
N LEU A 101 -9.51 -32.56 1.63
CA LEU A 101 -10.40 -32.69 2.79
C LEU A 101 -11.84 -33.10 2.40
N THR A 102 -12.15 -33.34 1.11
CA THR A 102 -13.50 -33.76 0.66
C THR A 102 -13.95 -35.11 1.18
N GLU A 103 -13.02 -35.99 1.58
CA GLU A 103 -13.37 -37.31 2.12
C GLU A 103 -13.84 -37.26 3.58
N LEU A 104 -13.79 -36.09 4.23
CA LEU A 104 -14.42 -35.88 5.53
C LEU A 104 -15.93 -35.64 5.36
N PRO A 105 -16.80 -36.52 5.86
CA PRO A 105 -18.24 -36.45 5.60
C PRO A 105 -18.99 -35.34 6.38
N GLN A 106 -18.34 -34.29 6.91
CA GLN A 106 -18.94 -33.40 7.94
C GLN A 106 -18.85 -31.89 7.70
N VAL A 107 -18.10 -31.38 6.72
CA VAL A 107 -17.87 -29.92 6.62
C VAL A 107 -18.93 -29.17 5.81
N SER A 108 -20.21 -29.49 6.02
CA SER A 108 -21.32 -28.75 5.38
C SER A 108 -21.62 -27.40 6.06
N ASP A 109 -21.12 -27.24 7.29
CA ASP A 109 -21.32 -26.06 8.12
C ASP A 109 -20.01 -25.56 8.74
N GLU A 110 -19.99 -24.26 9.04
CA GLU A 110 -18.82 -23.53 9.52
C GLU A 110 -18.33 -24.02 10.89
N ALA A 111 -19.24 -24.50 11.76
CA ALA A 111 -18.87 -24.95 13.09
C ALA A 111 -18.08 -26.27 13.04
N SER A 112 -18.49 -27.18 12.15
CA SER A 112 -17.77 -28.42 11.87
C SER A 112 -16.34 -28.12 11.38
N LEU A 113 -16.15 -27.18 10.44
CA LEU A 113 -14.81 -26.79 9.97
C LEU A 113 -13.92 -26.23 11.08
N LYS A 114 -14.48 -25.42 11.99
CA LYS A 114 -13.74 -24.86 13.13
C LYS A 114 -13.25 -25.92 14.12
N GLY A 115 -13.90 -27.09 14.15
CA GLY A 115 -13.48 -28.22 14.97
C GLY A 115 -12.36 -29.07 14.36
N GLU A 116 -12.05 -28.88 13.08
CA GLU A 116 -11.01 -29.65 12.40
C GLU A 116 -9.61 -29.31 12.92
N CYS A 117 -8.78 -30.35 13.02
CA CYS A 117 -7.43 -30.25 13.56
C CYS A 117 -6.43 -30.94 12.65
N PHE A 118 -5.28 -30.31 12.48
CA PHE A 118 -4.09 -30.97 11.98
C PHE A 118 -3.58 -31.95 13.04
N THR A 119 -3.27 -33.18 12.63
CA THR A 119 -2.68 -34.19 13.52
C THR A 119 -1.18 -34.28 13.27
N PHE A 120 -0.39 -33.92 14.28
CA PHE A 120 1.06 -33.99 14.24
C PHE A 120 1.55 -35.37 14.68
N HIS A 121 2.24 -36.09 13.79
CA HIS A 121 2.73 -37.44 14.10
C HIS A 121 4.23 -37.50 14.40
N THR A 122 5.08 -36.83 13.61
CA THR A 122 6.54 -36.71 13.87
C THR A 122 7.10 -35.41 13.28
N PRO A 123 8.08 -34.73 13.90
CA PRO A 123 8.68 -33.53 13.30
C PRO A 123 9.45 -33.75 11.98
N SER A 124 9.88 -34.98 11.68
CA SER A 124 10.39 -35.45 10.37
C SER A 124 9.34 -35.40 9.26
N GLN A 125 8.04 -35.33 9.58
CA GLN A 125 7.02 -35.01 8.58
C GLN A 125 7.13 -33.58 8.05
N ALA A 126 7.93 -32.71 8.66
CA ALA A 126 8.13 -31.34 8.25
C ALA A 126 9.51 -31.06 7.62
N ASP A 127 10.41 -32.04 7.62
CA ASP A 127 11.67 -32.00 6.85
C ASP A 127 11.41 -32.32 5.38
N GLY A 128 11.59 -31.35 4.49
CA GLY A 128 11.41 -31.53 3.04
C GLY A 128 9.95 -31.57 2.54
N ASN A 129 8.97 -31.45 3.45
CA ASN A 129 7.54 -31.55 3.16
C ASN A 129 6.82 -30.19 3.25
N ALA A 130 5.61 -30.13 2.69
CA ALA A 130 4.78 -28.94 2.71
C ALA A 130 4.14 -28.77 4.10
N ILE A 131 4.40 -27.65 4.77
CA ILE A 131 3.97 -27.39 6.15
C ILE A 131 2.47 -27.04 6.18
N PRO A 132 1.65 -27.62 7.08
CA PRO A 132 0.22 -27.28 7.16
C PRO A 132 0.03 -25.81 7.54
N MET A 133 -0.85 -25.14 6.80
CA MET A 133 -1.15 -23.72 7.00
C MET A 133 -2.66 -23.47 6.98
N SER A 134 -3.06 -22.37 7.61
CA SER A 134 -4.45 -21.93 7.64
C SER A 134 -4.55 -20.42 7.43
N ALA A 135 -5.64 -19.96 6.82
CA ALA A 135 -6.02 -18.55 6.79
C ALA A 135 -7.52 -18.39 7.06
N TYR A 136 -7.89 -17.26 7.66
CA TYR A 136 -9.28 -16.86 7.86
C TYR A 136 -9.47 -15.41 7.44
N LEU A 137 -10.52 -15.14 6.68
CA LEU A 137 -11.00 -13.79 6.40
C LEU A 137 -12.44 -13.66 6.92
N PRO A 138 -12.74 -12.59 7.70
CA PRO A 138 -14.07 -12.39 8.25
C PRO A 138 -15.11 -12.15 7.16
N PRO A 139 -16.40 -12.41 7.46
CA PRO A 139 -17.46 -12.29 6.48
C PRO A 139 -17.56 -10.89 5.88
N ARG A 140 -17.50 -10.82 4.55
CA ARG A 140 -17.64 -9.58 3.77
C ARG A 140 -18.23 -9.84 2.40
N GLN A 141 -18.74 -8.78 1.76
CA GLN A 141 -19.02 -8.81 0.33
C GLN A 141 -17.72 -8.71 -0.47
N PHE A 142 -17.76 -9.32 -1.65
CA PHE A 142 -16.68 -9.26 -2.63
C PHE A 142 -17.16 -8.46 -3.84
N SER A 143 -16.24 -7.85 -4.59
CA SER A 143 -16.54 -7.23 -5.90
C SER A 143 -16.26 -8.19 -7.05
N ASP A 144 -16.92 -8.00 -8.19
CA ASP A 144 -16.60 -8.76 -9.40
C ASP A 144 -15.21 -8.36 -9.94
N GLY A 145 -14.38 -9.36 -10.24
CA GLY A 145 -12.99 -9.19 -10.62
C GLY A 145 -12.02 -8.88 -9.46
N GLU A 146 -12.48 -8.91 -8.21
CA GLU A 146 -11.65 -8.58 -7.05
C GLU A 146 -10.47 -9.57 -6.88
N SER A 147 -9.31 -9.05 -6.50
CA SER A 147 -8.13 -9.84 -6.12
C SER A 147 -7.94 -9.78 -4.60
N VAL A 148 -7.85 -10.93 -3.95
CA VAL A 148 -7.85 -11.06 -2.48
C VAL A 148 -6.66 -11.89 -2.05
N ALA A 149 -5.76 -11.29 -1.28
CA ALA A 149 -4.64 -12.01 -0.72
C ALA A 149 -5.07 -12.98 0.38
N LEU A 150 -4.49 -14.18 0.38
CA LEU A 150 -4.71 -15.19 1.41
C LEU A 150 -3.59 -15.14 2.45
N PRO A 151 -3.88 -14.68 3.68
CA PRO A 151 -2.88 -14.55 4.72
C PRO A 151 -2.61 -15.89 5.41
N LEU A 152 -2.01 -16.83 4.70
CA LEU A 152 -1.69 -18.15 5.25
C LEU A 152 -0.67 -18.04 6.39
N VAL A 153 -0.91 -18.82 7.44
CA VAL A 153 -0.06 -18.90 8.63
C VAL A 153 0.22 -20.37 8.92
N ARG A 154 1.48 -20.71 9.19
CA ARG A 154 1.86 -22.08 9.60
C ARG A 154 1.16 -22.47 10.89
N LEU A 155 0.72 -23.72 10.98
CA LEU A 155 0.25 -24.30 12.25
C LEU A 155 1.41 -24.72 13.18
N LEU A 156 2.58 -24.91 12.59
CA LEU A 156 3.81 -25.31 13.27
C LEU A 156 4.74 -24.11 13.43
N SER A 157 5.62 -24.22 14.41
CA SER A 157 6.73 -23.30 14.67
C SER A 157 8.06 -24.00 14.42
N LYS A 158 9.08 -23.22 14.09
CA LYS A 158 10.45 -23.72 14.03
C LYS A 158 11.12 -23.53 15.38
N PHE A 159 11.84 -24.54 15.82
CA PHE A 159 12.60 -24.56 17.06
C PHE A 159 14.03 -24.95 16.73
N ARG A 160 14.94 -23.99 16.79
CA ARG A 160 16.37 -24.20 16.64
C ARG A 160 17.03 -24.40 17.98
N VAL A 161 17.91 -25.39 18.05
CA VAL A 161 18.83 -25.54 19.17
C VAL A 161 20.26 -25.30 18.73
N ILE A 162 20.95 -24.44 19.48
CA ILE A 162 22.38 -24.22 19.37
C ILE A 162 23.01 -24.53 20.73
N ILE A 163 24.03 -25.38 20.72
CA ILE A 163 24.73 -25.78 21.94
C ILE A 163 26.10 -25.13 21.99
N ASP A 164 26.32 -24.32 23.01
CA ASP A 164 27.63 -23.72 23.27
C ASP A 164 28.41 -24.57 24.28
N LYS A 165 29.57 -25.06 23.84
CA LYS A 165 30.51 -25.83 24.67
C LYS A 165 31.53 -24.94 25.39
N SER A 166 31.58 -23.64 25.11
CA SER A 166 32.59 -22.71 25.64
C SER A 166 32.58 -22.63 27.17
N ALA A 167 31.44 -22.91 27.80
CA ALA A 167 31.25 -22.88 29.24
C ALA A 167 31.44 -24.24 29.95
N LEU A 168 31.75 -25.33 29.22
CA LEU A 168 32.02 -26.62 29.86
C LEU A 168 33.27 -26.53 30.73
N ALA A 169 33.19 -27.11 31.95
CA ALA A 169 34.32 -27.10 32.86
C ALA A 169 35.55 -27.79 32.24
N PRO A 170 36.78 -27.29 32.46
CA PRO A 170 38.00 -27.92 31.91
C PRO A 170 38.22 -29.37 32.35
N THR A 171 37.55 -29.81 33.42
CA THR A 171 37.59 -31.17 33.95
C THR A 171 36.72 -32.15 33.16
N VAL A 172 35.88 -31.68 32.24
CA VAL A 172 35.02 -32.52 31.37
C VAL A 172 35.86 -33.18 30.29
N THR A 173 35.85 -34.50 30.26
CA THR A 173 36.59 -35.34 29.31
C THR A 173 35.70 -36.00 28.27
N THR A 174 34.39 -36.10 28.52
CA THR A 174 33.40 -36.56 27.53
C THR A 174 32.11 -35.77 27.71
N PHE A 175 31.60 -35.25 26.60
CA PHE A 175 30.31 -34.60 26.49
C PHE A 175 29.70 -34.96 25.13
N ASP A 176 28.98 -36.07 25.10
CA ASP A 176 28.44 -36.66 23.88
C ASP A 176 26.92 -36.74 23.98
N ILE A 177 26.23 -36.03 23.09
CA ILE A 177 24.78 -35.95 23.09
C ILE A 177 24.25 -37.18 22.38
N LYS A 178 23.62 -38.07 23.14
CA LYS A 178 23.00 -39.29 22.61
C LYS A 178 21.71 -38.99 21.88
N CYS A 179 20.88 -38.12 22.46
CA CYS A 179 19.65 -37.72 21.79
C CYS A 179 19.09 -36.37 22.24
N ALA A 180 18.33 -35.74 21.34
CA ALA A 180 17.43 -34.62 21.59
C ALA A 180 15.96 -35.10 21.39
N ARG A 181 15.04 -34.70 22.27
CA ARG A 181 13.62 -35.12 22.22
C ARG A 181 12.70 -33.95 22.53
N LEU A 182 11.69 -33.75 21.69
CA LEU A 182 10.56 -32.89 22.02
C LEU A 182 9.55 -33.67 22.86
N ARG A 183 9.12 -33.05 23.95
CA ARG A 183 8.27 -33.65 24.97
C ARG A 183 7.09 -32.75 25.25
N ASN A 184 5.98 -33.34 25.70
CA ASN A 184 4.73 -32.64 25.97
C ASN A 184 4.25 -31.76 24.82
N ILE A 185 4.27 -32.30 23.61
CA ILE A 185 3.79 -31.57 22.43
C ILE A 185 2.33 -31.87 22.12
N ASN A 186 1.63 -30.84 21.64
CA ASN A 186 0.24 -30.94 21.26
C ASN A 186 0.10 -31.66 19.91
N THR A 187 -0.50 -32.85 19.90
CA THR A 187 -0.64 -33.65 18.68
C THR A 187 -1.86 -33.29 17.83
N ARG A 188 -2.80 -32.49 18.35
CA ARG A 188 -3.97 -32.02 17.61
C ARG A 188 -4.01 -30.50 17.64
N VAL A 189 -3.63 -29.89 16.53
CA VAL A 189 -3.57 -28.43 16.38
C VAL A 189 -4.79 -27.96 15.58
N PRO A 190 -5.70 -27.17 16.18
CA PRO A 190 -6.83 -26.61 15.46
C PRO A 190 -6.38 -25.69 14.33
N TYR A 191 -7.05 -25.76 13.17
CA TYR A 191 -6.73 -24.87 12.06
C TYR A 191 -7.08 -23.41 12.40
N PHE A 192 -8.22 -23.15 13.07
CA PHE A 192 -8.81 -21.81 13.16
C PHE A 192 -9.06 -21.28 14.58
N SER A 193 -8.64 -22.00 15.62
CA SER A 193 -8.69 -21.55 17.01
C SER A 193 -7.31 -21.58 17.65
N ASP A 194 -7.18 -20.99 18.84
CA ASP A 194 -5.96 -21.15 19.64
C ASP A 194 -5.86 -22.60 20.12
N GLY A 195 -4.68 -23.20 19.95
CA GLY A 195 -4.35 -24.58 20.29
C GLY A 195 -4.19 -24.79 21.80
N ARG A 196 -5.13 -24.28 22.60
CA ARG A 196 -5.14 -24.48 24.06
C ARG A 196 -5.25 -25.96 24.38
N VAL A 197 -4.32 -26.44 25.20
CA VAL A 197 -4.28 -27.84 25.63
C VAL A 197 -5.10 -27.99 26.91
N THR A 198 -6.15 -28.80 26.85
CA THR A 198 -6.93 -29.23 28.02
C THR A 198 -6.33 -30.51 28.61
N GLN A 199 -6.75 -30.93 29.83
CA GLN A 199 -6.26 -32.16 30.47
C GLN A 199 -6.44 -33.43 29.62
N ASP A 200 -7.35 -33.41 28.64
CA ASP A 200 -7.68 -34.55 27.76
C ASP A 200 -6.81 -34.61 26.48
N ASN A 201 -6.06 -33.54 26.19
CA ASN A 201 -5.17 -33.45 25.03
C ASN A 201 -3.82 -34.09 25.37
N LYS A 202 -3.67 -35.36 25.02
CA LYS A 202 -2.46 -36.16 25.25
C LYS A 202 -1.21 -35.44 24.71
N ALA A 203 -0.39 -34.94 25.64
CA ALA A 203 1.04 -34.74 25.45
C ALA A 203 1.64 -36.05 24.93
N ALA A 204 2.09 -36.05 23.67
CA ALA A 204 2.81 -37.19 23.12
C ALA A 204 4.31 -36.99 23.33
N ASP A 205 4.99 -38.08 23.67
CA ASP A 205 6.43 -38.19 23.64
C ASP A 205 6.85 -38.52 22.21
N ILE A 206 7.31 -37.52 21.45
CA ILE A 206 7.68 -37.70 20.05
C ILE A 206 9.20 -37.64 19.94
N TRP A 207 9.78 -38.80 19.61
CA TRP A 207 11.21 -39.04 19.38
C TRP A 207 11.73 -38.17 18.25
N GLU A 208 12.89 -37.50 18.41
CA GLU A 208 13.60 -37.00 17.22
C GLU A 208 15.06 -36.59 17.37
N SER A 209 15.90 -37.54 17.77
CA SER A 209 17.17 -37.67 17.08
C SER A 209 17.53 -39.14 17.08
N ARG A 210 17.88 -39.70 15.93
CA ARG A 210 18.39 -41.07 15.86
C ARG A 210 19.74 -41.09 16.57
N GLU A 211 20.00 -42.18 17.30
CA GLU A 211 21.36 -42.50 17.73
C GLU A 211 22.23 -42.60 16.47
N GLY A 212 23.15 -41.64 16.27
CA GLY A 212 23.99 -41.56 15.07
C GLY A 212 23.59 -40.54 14.00
N ASP A 213 22.58 -39.68 14.21
CA ASP A 213 22.49 -38.42 13.46
C ASP A 213 23.77 -37.59 13.71
N ASP A 214 24.17 -36.71 12.77
CA ASP A 214 25.37 -35.86 12.95
C ASP A 214 25.11 -34.73 13.95
N LEU A 215 24.85 -35.13 15.21
CA LEU A 215 24.64 -34.29 16.38
C LEU A 215 25.88 -33.44 16.71
N SER A 216 27.00 -33.68 16.01
CA SER A 216 28.17 -32.80 16.05
C SER A 216 27.88 -31.41 15.44
N THR A 217 26.87 -31.29 14.57
CA THR A 217 26.43 -30.01 13.96
C THR A 217 25.62 -29.12 14.92
N LEU A 218 25.07 -29.66 16.02
CA LEU A 218 24.43 -28.89 17.09
C LEU A 218 25.36 -27.81 17.67
N PHE A 219 26.67 -28.04 17.59
CA PHE A 219 27.70 -27.18 18.16
C PHE A 219 28.18 -26.06 17.23
N THR A 220 27.78 -26.04 15.95
CA THR A 220 28.29 -25.09 14.95
C THR A 220 27.20 -24.28 14.26
N SER A 221 26.13 -24.92 13.76
CA SER A 221 25.04 -24.27 13.03
C SER A 221 23.66 -24.44 13.68
N GLY A 222 23.55 -25.37 14.62
CA GLY A 222 22.29 -25.77 15.25
C GLY A 222 21.45 -26.73 14.40
N ILE A 223 20.46 -27.37 15.02
CA ILE A 223 19.46 -28.23 14.38
C ILE A 223 18.09 -27.61 14.54
N ASP A 224 17.29 -27.63 13.47
CA ASP A 224 15.91 -27.17 13.45
C ASP A 224 14.94 -28.33 13.68
N PHE A 225 13.92 -28.07 14.47
CA PHE A 225 12.78 -28.94 14.68
C PHE A 225 11.49 -28.19 14.38
N TYR A 226 10.44 -28.91 14.03
CA TYR A 226 9.09 -28.35 14.01
C TYR A 226 8.35 -28.70 15.29
N ILE A 227 7.71 -27.70 15.88
CA ILE A 227 6.92 -27.86 17.10
C ILE A 227 5.49 -27.37 16.87
N PRO A 228 4.47 -28.17 17.20
CA PRO A 228 3.07 -27.74 17.11
C PRO A 228 2.73 -26.68 18.16
N GLU A 229 1.72 -25.86 17.85
CA GLU A 229 1.17 -24.91 18.80
C GLU A 229 0.68 -25.59 20.09
N ASN A 230 1.07 -25.01 21.23
CA ASN A 230 0.70 -25.48 22.55
C ASN A 230 0.49 -24.27 23.48
N MET A 231 -0.76 -23.89 23.71
CA MET A 231 -1.11 -22.73 24.53
C MET A 231 -1.52 -23.15 25.94
N GLN A 232 -0.84 -22.60 26.95
CA GLN A 232 -1.07 -22.75 28.40
C GLN A 232 -1.52 -21.44 29.06
N GLY A 233 -1.14 -20.30 28.50
CA GLY A 233 -1.31 -18.97 29.05
C GLY A 233 -0.35 -18.66 30.20
N ASP A 234 -0.61 -17.55 30.89
CA ASP A 234 0.09 -17.20 32.12
C ASP A 234 -0.36 -18.14 33.25
N LEU A 235 0.54 -19.05 33.63
CA LEU A 235 0.29 -20.06 34.65
C LEU A 235 0.34 -19.52 36.09
N LEU A 236 0.89 -18.32 36.29
CA LEU A 236 1.09 -17.69 37.59
C LEU A 236 0.23 -16.43 37.80
N ASN A 237 -0.60 -16.08 36.81
CA ASN A 237 -1.55 -14.95 36.84
C ASN A 237 -0.88 -13.64 37.32
N GLY A 238 0.32 -13.37 36.84
CA GLY A 238 1.09 -12.15 37.15
C GLY A 238 1.87 -12.15 38.46
N ASN A 239 2.02 -13.28 39.18
CA ASN A 239 2.85 -13.33 40.38
C ASN A 239 4.35 -13.24 40.05
N LEU A 240 4.92 -12.03 40.15
CA LEU A 240 6.30 -11.71 39.78
C LEU A 240 7.36 -12.42 40.64
N ASP A 241 7.07 -12.71 41.91
CA ASP A 241 8.05 -13.28 42.86
C ASP A 241 8.28 -14.78 42.68
N GLN A 242 7.49 -15.44 41.82
CA GLN A 242 7.53 -16.89 41.59
C GLN A 242 7.87 -17.27 40.15
N LYS A 243 8.27 -16.30 39.30
CA LYS A 243 8.62 -16.56 37.91
C LYS A 243 9.93 -17.37 37.84
N THR A 244 9.88 -18.55 37.26
CA THR A 244 11.05 -19.44 37.10
C THR A 244 11.03 -20.09 35.72
N HIS A 245 12.17 -20.54 35.20
CA HIS A 245 12.25 -21.28 33.93
C HIS A 245 11.58 -22.67 33.97
N ILE A 246 10.91 -23.00 35.09
CA ILE A 246 10.27 -24.28 35.35
C ILE A 246 8.78 -24.02 35.57
N PRO A 247 7.88 -24.71 34.84
CA PRO A 247 6.45 -24.60 35.07
C PRO A 247 6.08 -25.05 36.50
N PRO A 248 5.00 -24.52 37.08
CA PRO A 248 4.52 -25.02 38.38
C PRO A 248 4.10 -26.49 38.28
N GLU A 249 4.24 -27.24 39.38
CA GLU A 249 4.11 -28.71 39.42
C GLU A 249 2.83 -29.25 38.74
N GLY A 250 1.69 -28.57 38.91
CA GLY A 250 0.40 -28.96 38.30
C GLY A 250 0.29 -28.76 36.78
N TYR A 251 1.25 -28.08 36.16
CA TYR A 251 1.25 -27.72 34.74
C TYR A 251 2.42 -28.29 33.95
N ILE A 252 3.43 -28.86 34.63
CA ILE A 252 4.63 -29.44 34.00
C ILE A 252 4.29 -30.40 32.85
N GLN A 253 3.25 -31.22 33.01
CA GLN A 253 2.83 -32.22 32.02
C GLN A 253 2.18 -31.61 30.75
N ARG A 254 1.91 -30.31 30.75
CA ARG A 254 1.24 -29.60 29.64
C ARG A 254 2.21 -28.69 28.88
N CYS A 255 3.28 -28.24 29.52
CA CYS A 255 4.26 -27.35 28.89
C CYS A 255 5.25 -28.16 28.03
N SER A 256 5.39 -27.77 26.77
CA SER A 256 6.35 -28.39 25.87
C SER A 256 7.78 -28.14 26.33
N TYR A 257 8.67 -29.12 26.16
CA TYR A 257 10.08 -28.98 26.49
C TYR A 257 10.94 -29.80 25.55
N ILE A 258 12.22 -29.42 25.44
CA ILE A 258 13.24 -30.26 24.81
C ILE A 258 14.08 -30.96 25.88
N GLU A 259 14.35 -32.23 25.66
CA GLU A 259 15.15 -33.09 26.53
C GLU A 259 16.41 -33.57 25.81
N PHE A 260 17.58 -33.40 26.42
CA PHE A 260 18.85 -33.95 25.94
C PHE A 260 19.33 -35.06 26.86
N LEU A 261 19.66 -36.21 26.27
CA LEU A 261 20.39 -37.28 26.95
C LEU A 261 21.85 -37.17 26.57
N VAL A 262 22.73 -37.05 27.56
CA VAL A 262 24.16 -36.77 27.35
C VAL A 262 25.01 -37.77 28.10
N ASN A 263 25.91 -38.44 27.40
CA ASN A 263 27.04 -39.13 28.00
C ASN A 263 28.03 -38.10 28.53
N TYR A 264 28.20 -38.08 29.85
CA TYR A 264 29.05 -37.13 30.54
C TYR A 264 30.15 -37.83 31.34
N ARG A 265 31.38 -37.30 31.23
CA ARG A 265 32.52 -37.74 32.02
C ARG A 265 33.37 -36.55 32.44
N SER A 266 33.74 -36.47 33.71
CA SER A 266 34.72 -35.52 34.23
C SER A 266 35.74 -36.19 35.15
N THR A 267 36.71 -35.43 35.67
CA THR A 267 37.65 -35.92 36.69
C THR A 267 36.98 -36.27 38.02
N GLU A 268 35.77 -35.76 38.27
CA GLU A 268 35.02 -35.93 39.52
C GLU A 268 33.80 -36.86 39.36
N MET A 269 33.26 -37.00 38.14
CA MET A 269 32.15 -37.90 37.82
C MET A 269 32.51 -38.84 36.69
N TYR A 270 32.51 -40.14 37.00
CA TYR A 270 32.82 -41.21 36.05
C TYR A 270 31.54 -41.68 35.33
N ASP A 271 31.57 -41.59 34.00
CA ASP A 271 30.62 -42.16 33.02
C ASP A 271 29.15 -42.18 33.50
N GLN A 272 28.49 -41.02 33.48
CA GLN A 272 27.06 -40.91 33.77
C GLN A 272 26.27 -40.46 32.54
N GLU A 273 25.01 -40.92 32.46
CA GLU A 273 24.02 -40.35 31.56
C GLU A 273 23.30 -39.21 32.29
N LEU A 274 23.47 -37.99 31.77
CA LEU A 274 22.78 -36.81 32.26
C LEU A 274 21.58 -36.48 31.38
N VAL A 275 20.50 -36.02 32.01
CA VAL A 275 19.30 -35.55 31.33
C VAL A 275 19.12 -34.07 31.57
N TYR A 276 19.06 -33.29 30.50
CA TYR A 276 18.82 -31.85 30.54
C TYR A 276 17.46 -31.54 29.92
N ARG A 277 16.67 -30.68 30.57
CA ARG A 277 15.31 -30.33 30.14
C ARG A 277 15.14 -28.82 30.07
N TYR A 278 14.60 -28.34 28.97
CA TYR A 278 14.38 -26.92 28.73
C TYR A 278 12.94 -26.68 28.30
N PHE A 279 12.14 -26.06 29.17
CA PHE A 279 10.72 -25.80 28.93
C PHE A 279 10.50 -24.62 27.99
N ILE A 280 9.85 -24.86 26.86
CA ILE A 280 9.65 -23.83 25.85
C ILE A 280 8.67 -22.79 26.38
N HIS A 281 9.06 -21.53 26.28
CA HIS A 281 8.31 -20.38 26.74
C HIS A 281 8.34 -19.28 25.68
N ASP A 282 7.48 -18.26 25.83
CA ASP A 282 7.23 -17.24 24.81
C ASP A 282 8.37 -16.21 24.60
N GLY A 283 9.54 -16.43 25.22
CA GLY A 283 10.70 -15.54 25.18
C GLY A 283 10.57 -14.27 26.03
N ARG A 284 9.41 -14.03 26.65
CA ARG A 284 9.19 -13.02 27.70
C ARG A 284 9.27 -13.74 29.05
N MET A 285 9.12 -13.00 30.16
CA MET A 285 9.26 -13.51 31.54
C MET A 285 8.69 -14.92 31.78
N LEU A 286 9.27 -15.62 32.75
CA LEU A 286 9.35 -17.09 32.85
C LEU A 286 8.06 -17.88 33.17
N ASP A 287 6.87 -17.29 33.04
CA ASP A 287 5.60 -17.90 33.44
C ASP A 287 4.62 -18.17 32.29
N ASN A 288 4.97 -17.74 31.07
CA ASN A 288 4.21 -18.07 29.87
C ASN A 288 4.89 -19.16 29.04
N PHE A 289 4.38 -20.39 29.16
CA PHE A 289 4.88 -21.57 28.44
C PHE A 289 4.16 -21.83 27.11
N ASP A 290 3.58 -20.77 26.53
CA ASP A 290 2.96 -20.82 25.22
C ASP A 290 3.98 -21.10 24.11
N VAL A 291 3.75 -22.18 23.37
CA VAL A 291 4.30 -22.37 22.03
C VAL A 291 3.28 -21.84 21.04
N ILE A 292 3.51 -20.63 20.55
CA ILE A 292 2.67 -19.99 19.53
C ILE A 292 3.07 -20.51 18.15
N ARG A 293 2.10 -20.80 17.26
CA ARG A 293 2.33 -21.20 15.86
C ARG A 293 3.09 -20.14 15.06
N ASN A 294 3.64 -20.51 13.90
CA ASN A 294 4.36 -19.62 12.97
C ASN A 294 5.38 -18.71 13.68
N THR A 295 6.17 -19.29 14.57
CA THR A 295 7.19 -18.59 15.35
C THR A 295 8.53 -19.32 15.20
N MET A 296 9.63 -18.56 15.27
CA MET A 296 10.98 -19.12 15.38
C MET A 296 11.45 -18.99 16.82
N TYR A 297 11.75 -20.13 17.43
CA TYR A 297 12.37 -20.21 18.74
C TYR A 297 13.81 -20.61 18.56
N THR A 298 14.74 -19.88 19.16
CA THR A 298 16.16 -20.27 19.22
C THR A 298 16.54 -20.51 20.67
N CYS A 299 16.82 -21.76 20.99
CA CYS A 299 17.38 -22.15 22.29
C CYS A 299 18.91 -22.09 22.19
N ILE A 300 19.51 -21.17 22.94
CA ILE A 300 20.96 -21.13 23.15
C ILE A 300 21.21 -21.58 24.58
N THR A 301 21.91 -22.69 24.74
CA THR A 301 22.18 -23.27 26.05
C THR A 301 23.66 -23.61 26.25
N THR A 302 24.11 -23.41 27.49
CA THR A 302 25.41 -23.82 28.01
C THR A 302 25.24 -24.93 29.04
N PHE A 303 26.00 -26.01 28.90
CA PHE A 303 25.94 -27.13 29.84
C PHE A 303 26.96 -26.97 30.95
N SER A 304 26.52 -27.26 32.16
CA SER A 304 27.35 -27.31 33.35
C SER A 304 27.08 -28.63 34.08
N GLY A 305 28.11 -29.19 34.68
CA GLY A 305 28.28 -30.62 34.83
C GLY A 305 27.46 -31.34 35.90
N THR A 306 26.40 -30.76 36.49
CA THR A 306 25.78 -31.36 37.70
C THR A 306 24.43 -32.05 37.53
N GLY A 307 23.81 -32.01 36.34
CA GLY A 307 22.53 -32.71 36.11
C GLY A 307 21.34 -32.07 36.85
N ILE A 308 20.36 -31.65 36.06
CA ILE A 308 19.15 -30.89 36.42
C ILE A 308 19.40 -29.38 36.68
N ASN A 309 19.20 -28.61 35.60
CA ASN A 309 19.02 -27.16 35.48
C ASN A 309 20.12 -26.26 36.08
N GLU A 310 20.97 -25.70 35.20
CA GLU A 310 21.93 -24.64 35.56
C GLU A 310 21.69 -23.32 34.80
N GLU A 311 22.24 -22.25 35.37
CA GLU A 311 21.59 -20.95 35.65
C GLU A 311 21.38 -20.01 34.46
N THR A 312 21.83 -20.33 33.24
CA THR A 312 21.71 -19.41 32.10
C THR A 312 21.43 -20.12 30.80
N TRP A 313 20.16 -20.21 30.44
CA TRP A 313 19.74 -20.54 29.09
C TRP A 313 18.67 -19.53 28.66
N ARG A 314 18.68 -19.14 27.38
CA ARG A 314 17.72 -18.17 26.85
C ARG A 314 17.03 -18.75 25.64
N ILE A 315 15.71 -18.69 25.64
CA ILE A 315 14.94 -18.79 24.39
C ILE A 315 14.82 -17.40 23.84
N GLU A 316 15.53 -17.16 22.75
CA GLU A 316 15.22 -16.01 21.90
C GLU A 316 14.02 -16.39 21.04
N ARG A 317 12.94 -15.62 21.19
CA ARG A 317 11.81 -15.69 20.29
C ARG A 317 11.91 -14.57 19.27
N SER A 318 11.84 -14.93 17.99
CA SER A 318 11.47 -14.00 16.93
C SER A 318 10.18 -14.46 16.29
N SER A 319 9.26 -13.53 16.04
CA SER A 319 8.11 -13.81 15.19
C SER A 319 8.62 -14.19 13.79
N LEU A 320 8.04 -15.24 13.18
CA LEU A 320 8.06 -15.35 11.72
C LEU A 320 7.02 -14.33 11.25
N GLU A 321 7.42 -13.08 11.27
CA GLU A 321 6.51 -11.94 11.17
C GLU A 321 5.64 -12.04 9.92
N LYS A 322 4.36 -11.75 10.10
CA LYS A 322 3.48 -11.51 8.97
C LYS A 322 3.94 -10.22 8.33
N LEU A 323 4.65 -10.36 7.22
CA LEU A 323 5.22 -9.24 6.50
C LEU A 323 4.12 -8.45 5.81
N VAL A 324 4.36 -7.15 5.67
CA VAL A 324 3.61 -6.32 4.73
C VAL A 324 3.77 -6.92 3.34
N THR A 325 2.66 -7.11 2.65
CA THR A 325 2.62 -7.73 1.32
C THR A 325 2.14 -6.76 0.26
N SER A 326 1.39 -5.73 0.65
CA SER A 326 1.03 -4.62 -0.23
C SER A 326 0.85 -3.32 0.53
N ILE A 327 1.17 -2.21 -0.16
CA ILE A 327 0.89 -0.85 0.30
C ILE A 327 0.17 -0.13 -0.84
N ASN A 328 -1.05 0.35 -0.56
CA ASN A 328 -1.77 1.22 -1.49
C ASN A 328 -1.69 2.67 -1.03
N VAL A 329 -1.12 3.54 -1.86
CA VAL A 329 -1.00 4.98 -1.58
C VAL A 329 -2.18 5.74 -2.17
N VAL A 330 -2.87 6.52 -1.33
CA VAL A 330 -4.05 7.30 -1.71
C VAL A 330 -3.86 8.76 -1.30
N PRO A 331 -4.02 9.74 -2.22
CA PRO A 331 -4.38 9.56 -3.63
C PRO A 331 -3.23 8.97 -4.45
N ILE A 332 -3.56 8.28 -5.55
CA ILE A 332 -2.55 7.77 -6.49
C ILE A 332 -1.92 8.89 -7.33
N THR A 333 -2.65 9.98 -7.53
CA THR A 333 -2.20 11.19 -8.24
C THR A 333 -2.75 12.44 -7.56
N HIS A 334 -1.95 13.51 -7.50
CA HIS A 334 -2.42 14.84 -7.08
C HIS A 334 -1.70 15.96 -7.84
N THR A 335 -2.41 17.06 -8.10
CA THR A 335 -1.85 18.26 -8.73
C THR A 335 -2.04 19.46 -7.81
N PHE A 336 -0.93 20.13 -7.48
CA PHE A 336 -0.91 21.40 -6.75
C PHE A 336 -0.88 22.57 -7.72
N THR A 337 -1.62 23.63 -7.39
CA THR A 337 -1.70 24.86 -8.18
C THR A 337 -0.92 26.01 -7.57
N GLU A 338 -0.45 25.87 -6.34
CA GLU A 338 0.34 26.89 -5.65
C GLU A 338 1.49 26.25 -4.86
N ILE A 339 2.65 26.91 -4.81
CA ILE A 339 3.78 26.48 -3.98
C ILE A 339 3.42 26.70 -2.50
N GLY A 340 3.71 25.71 -1.66
CA GLY A 340 3.37 25.70 -0.23
C GLY A 340 2.02 25.06 0.11
N GLU A 341 1.19 24.71 -0.88
CA GLU A 341 0.00 23.88 -0.65
C GLU A 341 0.39 22.52 -0.07
N ILE A 342 -0.47 21.98 0.80
CA ILE A 342 -0.25 20.72 1.51
C ILE A 342 -1.39 19.76 1.22
N LYS A 343 -1.03 18.52 0.88
CA LYS A 343 -1.98 17.39 0.73
C LYS A 343 -1.47 16.18 1.49
N THR A 344 -2.33 15.60 2.33
CA THR A 344 -2.02 14.32 3.00
C THR A 344 -2.25 13.14 2.05
N PHE A 345 -1.24 12.27 1.98
CA PHE A 345 -1.28 10.95 1.36
C PHE A 345 -1.34 9.89 2.45
N TYR A 346 -2.15 8.85 2.22
CA TYR A 346 -2.35 7.73 3.14
C TYR A 346 -1.76 6.47 2.53
N ALA A 347 -1.14 5.64 3.37
CA ALA A 347 -0.67 4.31 2.99
C ALA A 347 -1.57 3.26 3.66
N ALA A 348 -2.36 2.55 2.86
CA ALA A 348 -3.11 1.39 3.33
C ALA A 348 -2.20 0.15 3.26
N VAL A 349 -1.73 -0.28 4.43
CA VAL A 349 -0.83 -1.42 4.60
C VAL A 349 -1.64 -2.70 4.77
N LEU A 350 -1.34 -3.72 3.96
CA LEU A 350 -1.93 -5.05 4.07
C LEU A 350 -0.84 -6.12 4.24
N PRO A 351 -1.16 -7.20 4.97
CA PRO A 351 -2.40 -7.40 5.73
C PRO A 351 -2.46 -6.47 6.96
N THR A 352 -3.65 -6.14 7.46
CA THR A 352 -3.81 -5.14 8.55
C THR A 352 -3.22 -5.55 9.89
N ASP A 353 -2.97 -6.85 10.05
CA ASP A 353 -2.29 -7.51 11.17
C ASP A 353 -0.83 -7.87 10.84
N ALA A 354 -0.24 -7.23 9.81
CA ALA A 354 1.19 -7.28 9.59
C ALA A 354 1.94 -6.83 10.85
N HIS A 355 3.16 -7.35 11.05
CA HIS A 355 3.97 -7.04 12.23
C HIS A 355 4.17 -5.53 12.42
N THR A 356 4.25 -4.80 11.31
CA THR A 356 4.21 -3.34 11.30
C THR A 356 3.10 -2.87 10.37
N ASN A 357 2.39 -1.82 10.79
CA ASN A 357 1.51 -1.03 9.93
C ASN A 357 2.10 0.36 9.63
N THR A 358 3.40 0.55 9.93
CA THR A 358 4.08 1.82 9.75
C THR A 358 4.89 1.82 8.47
N VAL A 359 5.04 3.02 7.88
CA VAL A 359 5.78 3.23 6.64
C VAL A 359 6.78 4.37 6.80
N THR A 360 7.83 4.35 5.99
CA THR A 360 8.72 5.49 5.75
C THR A 360 8.35 6.13 4.43
N TRP A 361 8.15 7.45 4.44
CA TRP A 361 7.84 8.24 3.25
C TRP A 361 9.11 8.82 2.64
N SER A 362 9.15 8.92 1.31
CA SER A 362 10.20 9.63 0.57
C SER A 362 9.65 10.30 -0.70
N SER A 363 10.34 11.35 -1.15
CA SER A 363 10.09 12.00 -2.44
C SER A 363 11.23 11.69 -3.41
N SER A 364 10.90 11.46 -4.68
CA SER A 364 11.92 11.33 -5.73
C SER A 364 12.59 12.65 -6.09
N ASP A 365 11.97 13.79 -5.78
CA ASP A 365 12.54 15.13 -6.00
C ASP A 365 11.95 16.15 -5.01
N GLU A 366 12.73 16.46 -3.97
CA GLU A 366 12.36 17.42 -2.93
C GLU A 366 12.30 18.87 -3.42
N LYS A 367 12.84 19.18 -4.61
CA LYS A 367 12.66 20.49 -5.24
C LYS A 367 11.27 20.68 -5.86
N VAL A 368 10.54 19.58 -6.08
CA VAL A 368 9.15 19.59 -6.55
C VAL A 368 8.18 19.47 -5.39
N ALA A 369 8.36 18.46 -4.53
CA ALA A 369 7.57 18.31 -3.31
C ALA A 369 8.33 17.53 -2.23
N ILE A 370 8.11 17.91 -0.97
CA ILE A 370 8.61 17.20 0.21
C ILE A 370 7.47 16.44 0.90
N VAL A 371 7.79 15.35 1.60
CA VAL A 371 6.81 14.57 2.37
C VAL A 371 7.32 14.34 3.79
N ASP A 372 6.47 14.56 4.79
CA ASP A 372 6.81 14.32 6.19
C ASP A 372 6.50 12.87 6.64
N LYS A 373 6.85 12.54 7.89
CA LYS A 373 6.61 11.22 8.48
C LYS A 373 5.12 10.83 8.59
N MET A 374 4.21 11.80 8.52
CA MET A 374 2.77 11.59 8.60
C MET A 374 2.12 11.47 7.21
N GLY A 375 2.91 11.57 6.13
CA GLY A 375 2.41 11.55 4.76
C GLY A 375 1.88 12.90 4.27
N ASN A 376 2.16 14.00 4.97
CA ASN A 376 1.81 15.34 4.47
C ASN A 376 2.82 15.76 3.40
N VAL A 377 2.33 15.95 2.18
CA VAL A 377 3.12 16.36 1.02
C VAL A 377 2.96 17.86 0.82
N THR A 378 4.06 18.60 0.77
CA THR A 378 4.08 20.06 0.54
C THR A 378 4.73 20.36 -0.81
N ALA A 379 4.05 21.16 -1.64
CA ALA A 379 4.59 21.63 -2.92
C ALA A 379 5.75 22.62 -2.71
N THR A 380 6.89 22.39 -3.36
CA THR A 380 8.10 23.23 -3.23
C THR A 380 8.53 23.90 -4.53
N GLY A 381 8.17 23.34 -5.70
CA GLY A 381 8.48 23.92 -7.01
C GLY A 381 7.82 23.17 -8.16
N ASP A 382 7.75 23.81 -9.33
CA ASP A 382 7.12 23.24 -10.52
C ASP A 382 7.83 21.97 -11.01
N GLY A 383 7.04 20.97 -11.40
CA GLY A 383 7.55 19.71 -11.92
C GLY A 383 6.66 18.51 -11.58
N THR A 384 7.22 17.32 -11.70
CA THR A 384 6.56 16.07 -11.33
C THR A 384 7.50 15.18 -10.55
N CYS A 385 7.05 14.67 -9.41
CA CYS A 385 7.80 13.74 -8.56
C CYS A 385 6.92 12.57 -8.11
N THR A 386 7.56 11.52 -7.59
CA THR A 386 6.89 10.36 -7.01
C THR A 386 7.08 10.39 -5.50
N ILE A 387 5.97 10.26 -4.78
CA ILE A 387 5.95 10.05 -3.33
C ILE A 387 5.82 8.55 -3.07
N THR A 388 6.75 7.99 -2.29
CA THR A 388 6.84 6.55 -2.00
C THR A 388 6.63 6.30 -0.52
N ALA A 389 5.75 5.36 -0.17
CA ALA A 389 5.65 4.79 1.18
C ALA A 389 6.25 3.39 1.17
N THR A 390 7.26 3.14 2.00
CA THR A 390 7.93 1.84 2.14
C THR A 390 7.62 1.24 3.50
N ALA A 391 7.29 -0.06 3.55
CA ALA A 391 7.05 -0.78 4.79
C ALA A 391 8.27 -0.72 5.72
N ASN A 392 8.03 -0.51 7.01
CA ASN A 392 9.08 -0.52 8.03
C ASN A 392 9.28 -1.92 8.63
N ASP A 393 9.29 -2.95 7.79
CA ASP A 393 9.65 -4.32 8.13
C ASP A 393 10.70 -4.84 7.13
N ILE A 394 11.01 -6.13 7.21
CA ILE A 394 11.99 -6.76 6.32
C ILE A 394 11.44 -7.07 4.91
N SER A 395 10.17 -6.73 4.61
CA SER A 395 9.55 -7.05 3.31
C SER A 395 10.11 -6.22 2.15
N GLY A 396 10.49 -4.97 2.42
CA GLY A 396 10.85 -3.99 1.40
C GLY A 396 9.69 -3.56 0.48
N VAL A 397 8.44 -3.92 0.80
CA VAL A 397 7.26 -3.55 -0.01
C VAL A 397 7.06 -2.05 0.00
N SER A 398 6.70 -1.48 -1.16
CA SER A 398 6.40 -0.05 -1.28
C SER A 398 5.17 0.22 -2.14
N GLY A 399 4.47 1.30 -1.80
CA GLY A 399 3.39 1.91 -2.58
C GLY A 399 3.79 3.30 -3.06
N LYS A 400 3.19 3.77 -4.16
CA LYS A 400 3.59 5.03 -4.82
C LYS A 400 2.40 5.89 -5.20
N GLY A 401 2.57 7.21 -5.06
CA GLY A 401 1.69 8.24 -5.60
C GLY A 401 2.47 9.26 -6.44
N ILE A 402 1.83 9.83 -7.46
CA ILE A 402 2.44 10.82 -8.35
C ILE A 402 1.96 12.21 -7.96
N VAL A 403 2.89 13.16 -7.87
CA VAL A 403 2.62 14.56 -7.57
C VAL A 403 3.09 15.42 -8.71
N THR A 404 2.23 16.31 -9.19
CA THR A 404 2.56 17.35 -10.15
C THR A 404 2.33 18.71 -9.50
N VAL A 405 3.27 19.63 -9.67
CA VAL A 405 3.13 21.02 -9.23
C VAL A 405 3.17 21.88 -10.48
N ASN A 406 2.13 22.71 -10.65
CA ASN A 406 2.06 23.71 -11.70
C ASN A 406 1.52 25.01 -11.10
N SER A 407 2.43 25.85 -10.67
CA SER A 407 2.15 27.14 -10.02
C SER A 407 2.16 28.33 -10.96
N THR A 408 2.42 28.12 -12.26
CA THR A 408 2.51 29.21 -13.23
C THR A 408 1.13 29.86 -13.42
N ILE A 409 1.04 31.16 -13.16
CA ILE A 409 -0.17 31.96 -13.35
C ILE A 409 -0.14 32.59 -14.75
N HIS A 410 -0.96 32.07 -15.64
CA HIS A 410 -1.08 32.58 -17.01
C HIS A 410 -2.03 33.78 -17.11
N PRO A 411 -1.79 34.71 -18.05
CA PRO A 411 -2.77 35.72 -18.43
C PRO A 411 -4.10 35.11 -18.86
N THR A 412 -5.21 35.68 -18.39
CA THR A 412 -6.58 35.34 -18.81
C THR A 412 -7.25 36.46 -19.60
N SER A 413 -6.75 37.69 -19.54
CA SER A 413 -7.23 38.80 -20.38
C SER A 413 -6.19 39.90 -20.54
N VAL A 414 -6.32 40.70 -21.60
CA VAL A 414 -5.62 41.98 -21.79
C VAL A 414 -6.61 43.06 -22.21
N SER A 415 -6.42 44.29 -21.74
CA SER A 415 -7.19 45.47 -22.18
C SER A 415 -6.26 46.62 -22.55
N VAL A 416 -6.63 47.39 -23.59
CA VAL A 416 -5.85 48.56 -24.05
C VAL A 416 -6.59 49.86 -23.73
N SER A 417 -5.88 50.86 -23.20
CA SER A 417 -6.41 52.18 -22.89
C SER A 417 -5.54 53.31 -23.46
N PRO A 418 -6.13 54.40 -24.01
CA PRO A 418 -7.57 54.55 -24.29
C PRO A 418 -8.05 53.56 -25.37
N ALA A 419 -9.33 53.17 -25.33
CA ALA A 419 -9.92 52.25 -26.32
C ALA A 419 -10.02 52.87 -27.73
N SER A 420 -9.99 54.19 -27.81
CA SER A 420 -9.88 54.93 -29.07
C SER A 420 -9.24 56.30 -28.85
N ALA A 421 -8.55 56.80 -29.87
CA ALA A 421 -7.99 58.15 -29.85
C ALA A 421 -8.05 58.81 -31.24
N THR A 422 -8.07 60.15 -31.24
CA THR A 422 -7.88 60.95 -32.45
C THR A 422 -6.60 61.76 -32.30
N ILE A 423 -5.69 61.63 -33.26
CA ILE A 423 -4.42 62.36 -33.33
C ILE A 423 -4.28 63.00 -34.70
N TYR A 424 -3.38 63.97 -34.85
CA TYR A 424 -3.03 64.50 -36.17
C TYR A 424 -1.79 63.79 -36.76
N THR A 425 -1.58 63.93 -38.07
CA THR A 425 -0.35 63.47 -38.73
C THR A 425 0.90 64.01 -38.03
N ALA A 426 1.88 63.14 -37.79
CA ALA A 426 3.11 63.38 -37.02
C ALA A 426 2.92 63.67 -35.51
N GLU A 427 1.71 63.54 -34.97
CA GLU A 427 1.50 63.47 -33.52
C GLU A 427 1.59 62.04 -33.01
N GLY A 428 1.83 61.90 -31.70
CA GLY A 428 1.86 60.63 -31.03
C GLY A 428 0.94 60.56 -29.81
N ILE A 429 0.57 59.34 -29.45
CA ILE A 429 -0.16 59.02 -28.22
C ILE A 429 0.39 57.73 -27.61
N SER A 430 0.49 57.67 -26.28
CA SER A 430 0.84 56.44 -25.58
C SER A 430 -0.41 55.63 -25.26
N LEU A 431 -0.39 54.35 -25.63
CA LEU A 431 -1.37 53.36 -25.21
C LEU A 431 -0.81 52.54 -24.03
N ASN A 432 -1.68 52.12 -23.13
CA ASN A 432 -1.35 51.24 -22.02
C ASN A 432 -2.10 49.92 -22.15
N ALA A 433 -1.37 48.80 -22.02
CA ALA A 433 -1.96 47.47 -21.93
C ALA A 433 -1.98 46.98 -20.48
N THR A 434 -3.16 46.59 -19.99
CA THR A 434 -3.35 45.99 -18.66
C THR A 434 -3.65 44.50 -18.82
N VAL A 435 -2.82 43.64 -18.23
CA VAL A 435 -2.96 42.18 -18.27
C VAL A 435 -3.53 41.68 -16.93
N LEU A 436 -4.52 40.80 -17.00
CA LEU A 436 -5.10 40.12 -15.84
C LEU A 436 -4.94 38.60 -15.94
N PRO A 437 -4.84 37.88 -14.81
CA PRO A 437 -4.78 38.42 -13.44
C PRO A 437 -3.51 39.26 -13.23
N SER A 438 -3.57 40.24 -12.32
CA SER A 438 -2.42 41.14 -12.07
C SER A 438 -1.18 40.40 -11.55
N GLY A 439 -1.39 39.21 -10.99
CA GLY A 439 -0.37 38.27 -10.54
C GLY A 439 0.13 37.30 -11.62
N ALA A 440 -0.25 37.45 -12.90
CA ALA A 440 0.30 36.60 -13.96
C ALA A 440 1.83 36.73 -14.04
N ASP A 441 2.52 35.61 -14.26
CA ASP A 441 3.98 35.54 -14.23
C ASP A 441 4.60 36.24 -15.44
N ASN A 442 3.99 36.12 -16.61
CA ASN A 442 4.39 36.84 -17.82
C ASN A 442 3.29 37.79 -18.30
N LYS A 443 3.48 39.09 -18.02
CA LYS A 443 2.57 40.17 -18.43
C LYS A 443 3.02 40.92 -19.69
N SER A 444 4.03 40.42 -20.39
CA SER A 444 4.57 41.09 -21.57
C SER A 444 3.56 41.05 -22.72
N VAL A 445 3.50 42.14 -23.50
CA VAL A 445 2.66 42.23 -24.70
C VAL A 445 3.50 42.63 -25.92
N ILE A 446 3.07 42.18 -27.09
CA ILE A 446 3.59 42.58 -28.40
C ILE A 446 2.57 43.53 -29.03
N TRP A 447 3.04 44.69 -29.46
CA TRP A 447 2.23 45.68 -30.15
C TRP A 447 2.26 45.49 -31.67
N SER A 448 1.14 45.72 -32.34
CA SER A 448 1.05 45.72 -33.80
C SER A 448 -0.01 46.70 -34.31
N SER A 449 0.16 47.18 -35.54
CA SER A 449 -0.83 48.00 -36.22
C SER A 449 -1.53 47.19 -37.30
N SER A 450 -2.85 47.36 -37.44
CA SER A 450 -3.60 46.80 -38.57
C SER A 450 -3.20 47.45 -39.91
N ASP A 451 -2.67 48.69 -39.88
CA ASP A 451 -2.20 49.41 -41.05
C ASP A 451 -1.10 50.43 -40.67
N ASN A 452 0.16 50.03 -40.92
CA ASN A 452 1.34 50.87 -40.67
C ASN A 452 1.44 52.10 -41.58
N SER A 453 0.66 52.19 -42.67
CA SER A 453 0.61 53.38 -43.52
C SER A 453 -0.25 54.50 -42.92
N ILE A 454 -1.14 54.16 -41.98
CA ILE A 454 -2.01 55.10 -41.24
C ILE A 454 -1.37 55.49 -39.91
N ALA A 455 -0.97 54.50 -39.10
CA ALA A 455 -0.24 54.74 -37.85
C ALA A 455 0.68 53.56 -37.52
N THR A 456 1.85 53.87 -36.96
CA THR A 456 2.81 52.87 -36.45
C THR A 456 2.81 52.86 -34.93
N VAL A 457 3.23 51.75 -34.32
CA VAL A 457 3.34 51.61 -32.86
C VAL A 457 4.72 51.07 -32.47
N SER A 458 5.32 51.65 -31.44
CA SER A 458 6.59 51.19 -30.88
C SER A 458 6.40 50.00 -29.92
N PRO A 459 7.47 49.27 -29.57
CA PRO A 459 7.38 48.22 -28.54
C PRO A 459 6.90 48.72 -27.17
N GLY A 460 7.02 50.02 -26.88
CA GLY A 460 6.53 50.65 -25.65
C GLY A 460 5.06 51.07 -25.68
N GLY A 461 4.32 50.79 -26.77
CA GLY A 461 2.93 51.22 -26.93
C GLY A 461 2.77 52.68 -27.36
N GLU A 462 3.83 53.31 -27.87
CA GLU A 462 3.76 54.68 -28.40
C GLU A 462 3.35 54.65 -29.87
N VAL A 463 2.22 55.27 -30.19
CA VAL A 463 1.63 55.31 -31.52
C VAL A 463 1.97 56.62 -32.20
N THR A 464 2.39 56.60 -33.47
CA THR A 464 2.66 57.79 -34.29
C THR A 464 1.77 57.80 -35.52
N GLY A 465 1.04 58.91 -35.74
CA GLY A 465 0.20 59.08 -36.93
C GLY A 465 1.02 59.37 -38.19
N ILE A 466 0.81 58.59 -39.25
CA ILE A 466 1.52 58.70 -40.54
C ILE A 466 0.67 59.42 -41.58
N SER A 467 -0.56 58.97 -41.82
CA SER A 467 -1.47 59.55 -42.83
C SER A 467 -2.91 59.54 -42.35
N ALA A 468 -3.77 60.39 -42.95
CA ALA A 468 -5.15 60.51 -42.55
C ALA A 468 -5.92 59.19 -42.82
N GLY A 469 -6.62 58.67 -41.81
CA GLY A 469 -7.28 57.38 -41.90
C GLY A 469 -7.62 56.83 -40.53
N GLN A 470 -8.09 55.58 -40.49
CA GLN A 470 -8.38 54.86 -39.25
C GLN A 470 -7.72 53.48 -39.28
N CYS A 471 -7.02 53.13 -38.21
CA CYS A 471 -6.46 51.79 -38.01
C CYS A 471 -6.69 51.33 -36.57
N THR A 472 -6.45 50.04 -36.29
CA THR A 472 -6.50 49.49 -34.93
C THR A 472 -5.10 49.08 -34.52
N ILE A 473 -4.69 49.50 -33.33
CA ILE A 473 -3.44 49.09 -32.70
C ILE A 473 -3.76 47.97 -31.70
N PHE A 474 -3.14 46.81 -31.85
CA PHE A 474 -3.35 45.63 -31.02
C PHE A 474 -2.21 45.44 -30.02
N ALA A 475 -2.55 45.03 -28.80
CA ALA A 475 -1.64 44.43 -27.84
C ALA A 475 -1.98 42.94 -27.70
N THR A 476 -1.00 42.07 -27.90
CA THR A 476 -1.14 40.61 -27.75
C THR A 476 -0.21 40.12 -26.64
N THR A 477 -0.72 39.40 -25.64
CA THR A 477 0.12 38.83 -24.59
C THR A 477 1.09 37.81 -25.18
N VAL A 478 2.35 37.85 -24.72
CA VAL A 478 3.37 36.88 -25.13
C VAL A 478 3.00 35.48 -24.65
N ASP A 479 2.50 35.40 -23.41
CA ASP A 479 1.95 34.18 -22.83
C ASP A 479 0.44 34.07 -23.12
N GLY A 480 -0.01 32.94 -23.65
CA GLY A 480 -1.41 32.67 -24.00
C GLY A 480 -1.96 33.34 -25.27
N GLY A 481 -1.26 34.32 -25.87
CA GLY A 481 -1.65 34.91 -27.16
C GLY A 481 -2.97 35.70 -27.16
N ILE A 482 -3.35 36.28 -26.02
CA ILE A 482 -4.62 37.00 -25.84
C ILE A 482 -4.48 38.42 -26.38
N THR A 483 -5.45 38.90 -27.17
CA THR A 483 -5.34 40.19 -27.88
C THR A 483 -6.45 41.17 -27.50
N SER A 484 -6.11 42.46 -27.41
CA SER A 484 -7.06 43.59 -27.33
C SER A 484 -6.58 44.75 -28.20
N GLY A 485 -7.50 45.58 -28.71
CA GLY A 485 -7.19 46.67 -29.64
C GLY A 485 -7.63 48.06 -29.16
N SER A 486 -6.99 49.10 -29.71
CA SER A 486 -7.40 50.50 -29.62
C SER A 486 -7.56 51.09 -31.03
N THR A 487 -8.68 51.77 -31.27
CA THR A 487 -8.97 52.39 -32.58
C THR A 487 -8.34 53.78 -32.66
N ILE A 488 -7.43 53.98 -33.62
CA ILE A 488 -6.73 55.24 -33.84
C ILE A 488 -7.27 55.90 -35.10
N THR A 489 -7.76 57.12 -34.96
CA THR A 489 -8.16 57.97 -36.09
C THR A 489 -7.13 59.08 -36.27
N VAL A 490 -6.44 59.07 -37.40
CA VAL A 490 -5.45 60.11 -37.74
C VAL A 490 -6.12 61.12 -38.66
N LYS A 491 -6.06 62.40 -38.30
CA LYS A 491 -6.55 63.51 -39.13
C LYS A 491 -5.38 64.27 -39.77
N GLY A 492 -5.56 64.74 -40.99
CA GLY A 492 -4.62 65.69 -41.59
C GLY A 492 -4.66 67.03 -40.84
N ARG A 493 -3.50 67.68 -40.71
CA ARG A 493 -3.47 69.09 -40.26
C ARG A 493 -3.85 69.99 -41.43
N SER A 494 -4.97 70.69 -41.32
CA SER A 494 -5.34 71.77 -42.23
C SER A 494 -5.21 73.10 -41.49
N PHE A 495 -4.35 73.99 -41.98
CA PHE A 495 -4.29 75.37 -41.51
C PHE A 495 -5.20 76.23 -42.38
N SER A 496 -6.27 76.77 -41.79
CA SER A 496 -7.04 77.85 -42.38
C SER A 496 -6.46 79.18 -41.88
N ILE A 497 -5.78 79.91 -42.76
CA ILE A 497 -5.43 81.32 -42.51
C ILE A 497 -6.73 82.13 -42.67
N GLY A 498 -7.34 82.50 -41.55
CA GLY A 498 -8.42 83.49 -41.51
C GLY A 498 -7.81 84.88 -41.42
N ASP A 499 -8.06 85.69 -42.46
CA ASP A 499 -7.83 87.13 -42.56
C ASP A 499 -6.50 87.63 -42.01
N ILE A 500 -5.44 87.54 -42.80
CA ILE A 500 -4.36 88.53 -42.71
C ILE A 500 -4.93 89.82 -43.32
N PRO A 501 -5.18 90.89 -42.56
CA PRO A 501 -5.47 92.17 -43.17
C PRO A 501 -4.20 92.62 -43.89
N ILE A 502 -4.16 92.43 -45.20
CA ILE A 502 -3.14 93.07 -46.03
C ILE A 502 -3.56 94.54 -46.14
N LEU A 503 -3.03 95.39 -45.25
CA LEU A 503 -3.03 96.83 -45.45
C LEU A 503 -2.05 97.16 -46.57
N TYR A 504 -2.49 97.06 -47.83
CA TYR A 504 -1.89 97.85 -48.89
C TYR A 504 -2.45 99.28 -48.79
N PRO A 505 -1.61 100.32 -48.66
CA PRO A 505 -2.10 101.68 -48.79
C PRO A 505 -2.47 101.91 -50.27
N GLY A 506 -3.77 101.86 -50.58
CA GLY A 506 -4.29 102.48 -51.81
C GLY A 506 -5.33 101.74 -52.69
N TYR A 507 -6.02 100.68 -52.26
CA TYR A 507 -7.09 100.08 -53.09
C TYR A 507 -8.31 99.61 -52.29
N ASN A 508 -9.48 100.17 -52.59
CA ASN A 508 -10.78 99.80 -52.04
C ASN A 508 -11.44 98.73 -52.93
N SER A 509 -11.28 97.44 -52.61
CA SER A 509 -12.22 96.35 -52.94
C SER A 509 -11.82 95.08 -52.16
N PRO A 510 -12.74 94.35 -51.52
CA PRO A 510 -12.39 93.12 -50.82
C PRO A 510 -12.13 92.00 -51.85
N HIS A 511 -10.90 91.48 -51.88
CA HIS A 511 -10.60 90.21 -52.54
C HIS A 511 -10.46 89.13 -51.48
N THR A 512 -11.19 88.03 -51.62
CA THR A 512 -11.02 86.85 -50.78
C THR A 512 -10.06 85.91 -51.47
N ILE A 513 -8.91 85.64 -50.86
CA ILE A 513 -7.98 84.60 -51.31
C ILE A 513 -8.32 83.33 -50.55
N THR A 514 -8.58 82.23 -51.27
CA THR A 514 -8.83 80.92 -50.65
C THR A 514 -7.54 80.11 -50.73
N TYR A 515 -7.06 79.59 -49.60
CA TYR A 515 -5.87 78.74 -49.51
C TYR A 515 -6.27 77.31 -49.19
N SER A 516 -5.73 76.35 -49.94
CA SER A 516 -5.75 74.93 -49.58
C SER A 516 -4.37 74.34 -49.83
N ALA A 517 -3.73 73.79 -48.79
CA ALA A 517 -2.52 73.00 -48.96
C ALA A 517 -2.74 71.60 -48.39
N GLU A 518 -2.36 70.59 -49.18
CA GLU A 518 -2.13 69.24 -48.67
C GLU A 518 -0.69 69.09 -48.18
N PRO A 519 -0.43 68.17 -47.22
CA PRO A 519 0.77 68.23 -46.36
C PRO A 519 2.12 68.05 -47.07
N HIS A 520 2.14 67.67 -48.35
CA HIS A 520 3.39 67.46 -49.12
C HIS A 520 3.32 67.92 -50.60
N GLY A 521 2.37 68.78 -50.97
CA GLY A 521 2.26 69.33 -52.33
C GLY A 521 2.86 70.73 -52.45
N THR A 522 3.43 71.06 -53.62
CA THR A 522 3.77 72.45 -53.99
C THR A 522 2.48 73.29 -53.94
N PRO A 523 2.44 74.42 -53.21
CA PRO A 523 1.22 75.21 -53.09
C PRO A 523 0.78 75.71 -54.47
N GLN A 524 -0.47 75.42 -54.84
CA GLN A 524 -1.12 75.92 -56.04
C GLN A 524 -1.92 77.18 -55.68
N TYR A 525 -1.79 78.23 -56.48
CA TYR A 525 -2.52 79.48 -56.29
C TYR A 525 -3.48 79.68 -57.48
N SER A 526 -4.74 79.98 -57.18
CA SER A 526 -5.70 80.46 -58.19
C SER A 526 -6.39 81.71 -57.69
N ILE A 527 -6.20 82.82 -58.41
CA ILE A 527 -6.91 84.07 -58.18
C ILE A 527 -8.20 84.00 -58.98
N HIS A 528 -9.34 83.96 -58.31
CA HIS A 528 -10.63 84.12 -58.96
C HIS A 528 -11.14 85.54 -58.78
N ARG A 529 -11.39 86.20 -59.91
CA ARG A 529 -12.22 87.40 -59.97
C ARG A 529 -13.67 86.95 -59.75
N VAL A 530 -14.34 87.50 -58.75
CA VAL A 530 -15.82 87.48 -58.71
C VAL A 530 -16.32 88.64 -59.57
#